data_AF-A0A8H4CPF2-F1
#
_entry.id   AF-A0A8H4CPF2-F1
#
_cell.length_a   1.000
_cell.length_b   1.000
_cell.length_c   1.000
_cell.angle_alpha   90.00
_cell.angle_beta   90.00
_cell.angle_gamma   90.00
#
_symmetry.space_group_name_H-M   'P 1'
#
loop_
_entity.id
_entity.type
_entity.pdbx_description
1 polymer ?
#
loop_
_entity_poly.entity_id
_entity_poly.type
_entity_poly.pdbx_seq_one_letter_code
_entity_poly.pdbx_strand_id
1 'polypeptide(L)'
;MDLTSSHQKRPSSHDGDPTNAKKSRKAKAKADEEDAEHVCKGKDKSAWVEYEYTVFHTTGTINAKAVGRLSKPDLEVLLPRTLPETEYDQDWSADDETALQSSWQADPYRSDLIGYKDADIGKAFRQALRFFGITPFELISEKYDLVYGENISKIRDKWAPKFSLTLYHLIPHPLWGRDPRLLAIALQYTSILRSRDLRSWKLVRPNEDPFFKIFEEVIKETKGQNLPIYNLHKQVRKRLKQQRTPSIFSLFLTALEEIVEVEARVDTTDKNGPVSVYTISRYDLESVQKALDATAYMGIPSFLPTELIKEHMYNSSTDNPPLGPSALTMYIERALIAVRRHKAKTKNRNKRLGDQQQTDQEQTDTAGASVNSEDAENILRQKDEALQQQLNETKLLKQQLKEKDELLQQQLNETKLLQQQLNEQASSITELEESLRQSNEKISQQMRRSEELRRLRDNHSPDREADSMMLVDTSINDPNTSDPDDSGNGASEPLPASITAEECAALGINQHWHLAPGRLSY
;
A
#
# COMPACT_ATOMS: atom_id res chain seq x y z
N MET A 1 77.56 -52.45 14.32
CA MET A 1 76.90 -51.88 13.14
C MET A 1 76.47 -50.47 13.51
N ASP A 2 77.22 -49.51 12.99
CA ASP A 2 76.89 -48.12 12.62
C ASP A 2 75.40 -47.72 12.65
N LEU A 3 74.97 -46.48 12.84
CA LEU A 3 75.55 -45.16 13.13
C LEU A 3 74.30 -44.23 13.27
N THR A 4 74.31 -43.26 14.21
CA THR A 4 73.75 -41.88 14.07
C THR A 4 72.23 -41.69 13.82
N SER A 5 71.55 -40.57 14.07
CA SER A 5 71.75 -39.30 14.77
C SER A 5 70.49 -38.43 14.49
N SER A 6 70.26 -37.47 15.38
CA SER A 6 69.53 -36.19 15.24
C SER A 6 68.20 -36.10 16.00
N HIS A 7 68.09 -35.35 17.11
CA HIS A 7 68.13 -33.87 17.27
C HIS A 7 67.06 -33.17 16.40
N GLN A 8 66.23 -32.23 16.86
CA GLN A 8 66.13 -31.47 18.12
C GLN A 8 64.86 -30.59 18.06
N LYS A 9 64.42 -30.13 19.24
CA LYS A 9 63.78 -28.82 19.52
C LYS A 9 62.34 -28.54 19.05
N ARG A 10 61.42 -28.64 20.02
CA ARG A 10 60.33 -27.67 20.22
C ARG A 10 60.89 -26.42 20.93
N PRO A 11 60.40 -25.22 20.58
CA PRO A 11 60.18 -24.18 21.56
C PRO A 11 58.73 -23.66 21.55
N SER A 12 58.40 -23.01 22.66
CA SER A 12 57.09 -22.61 23.14
C SER A 12 56.55 -21.28 22.60
N SER A 13 55.26 -21.09 22.90
CA SER A 13 54.55 -19.85 23.25
C SER A 13 54.38 -18.75 22.20
N HIS A 14 53.13 -18.44 21.88
CA HIS A 14 52.59 -17.11 22.19
C HIS A 14 51.05 -17.09 22.19
N ASP A 15 50.50 -16.67 23.34
CA ASP A 15 49.12 -16.25 23.52
C ASP A 15 48.82 -15.04 22.63
N GLY A 16 47.76 -15.14 21.84
CA GLY A 16 47.20 -14.05 21.03
C GLY A 16 45.86 -13.60 21.60
N ASP A 17 45.90 -12.50 22.34
CA ASP A 17 44.81 -11.77 23.00
C ASP A 17 43.67 -11.34 22.03
N PRO A 18 42.37 -11.60 22.31
CA PRO A 18 41.26 -11.35 21.38
C PRO A 18 40.70 -9.92 21.44
N THR A 19 41.54 -8.92 21.70
CA THR A 19 41.08 -7.52 21.92
C THR A 19 41.22 -6.60 20.70
N ASN A 20 41.78 -7.06 19.57
CA ASN A 20 42.13 -6.17 18.46
C ASN A 20 41.13 -6.08 17.28
N ALA A 21 40.05 -6.88 17.28
CA ALA A 21 39.05 -6.84 16.19
C ALA A 21 38.06 -5.64 16.28
N LYS A 22 37.94 -4.99 17.45
CA LYS A 22 37.00 -3.86 17.67
C LYS A 22 37.59 -2.48 17.36
N LYS A 23 38.92 -2.31 17.31
CA LYS A 23 39.55 -1.00 17.04
C LYS A 23 39.70 -0.68 15.55
N SER A 24 39.73 -1.69 14.68
CA SER A 24 39.88 -1.49 13.22
C SER A 24 38.62 -0.90 12.55
N ARG A 25 37.42 -1.12 13.11
CA ARG A 25 36.18 -0.52 12.57
C ARG A 25 35.97 0.95 12.94
N LYS A 26 36.70 1.49 13.93
CA LYS A 26 36.55 2.88 14.38
C LYS A 26 37.44 3.87 13.60
N ALA A 27 38.47 3.38 12.92
CA ALA A 27 39.39 4.24 12.16
C ALA A 27 38.97 4.45 10.69
N LYS A 28 38.06 3.63 10.15
CA LYS A 28 37.56 3.78 8.76
C LYS A 28 36.26 4.58 8.65
N ALA A 29 35.67 4.98 9.78
CA ALA A 29 34.51 5.87 9.84
C ALA A 29 34.91 7.37 9.92
N LYS A 30 36.21 7.69 9.87
CA LYS A 30 36.73 9.05 10.08
C LYS A 30 37.28 9.73 8.82
N ALA A 31 37.09 9.11 7.65
CA ALA A 31 37.58 9.63 6.36
C ALA A 31 36.45 10.00 5.39
N ASP A 32 35.18 9.80 5.77
CA ASP A 32 33.99 10.23 5.03
C ASP A 32 33.25 11.38 5.75
N GLU A 33 33.90 12.04 6.71
CA GLU A 33 33.38 13.14 7.54
C GLU A 33 33.66 14.51 6.89
N GLU A 34 33.39 14.65 5.58
CA GLU A 34 33.50 15.93 4.85
C GLU A 34 32.22 16.33 4.08
N ASP A 35 31.08 15.69 4.35
CA ASP A 35 29.75 16.21 3.99
C ASP A 35 28.96 16.44 5.28
N ALA A 36 29.22 17.56 5.94
CA ALA A 36 28.50 17.99 7.13
C ALA A 36 27.03 18.26 6.77
N GLU A 37 26.18 17.25 6.96
CA GLU A 37 24.74 17.38 6.98
C GLU A 37 24.34 18.54 7.90
N HIS A 38 23.63 19.52 7.34
CA HIS A 38 22.94 20.53 8.12
C HIS A 38 21.88 19.85 8.99
N VAL A 39 22.27 19.49 10.22
CA VAL A 39 21.34 19.06 11.27
C VAL A 39 20.43 20.24 11.60
N CYS A 40 19.22 20.23 11.05
CA CYS A 40 18.14 21.14 11.44
C CYS A 40 17.76 20.90 12.90
N LYS A 41 18.40 21.61 13.83
CA LYS A 41 18.00 21.68 15.23
C LYS A 41 16.79 22.60 15.37
N GLY A 42 15.62 22.15 14.95
CA GLY A 42 14.35 22.83 15.23
C GLY A 42 14.09 22.81 16.73
N LYS A 43 14.21 23.98 17.38
CA LYS A 43 14.02 24.15 18.83
C LYS A 43 12.56 24.30 19.26
N ASP A 44 11.62 24.33 18.31
CA ASP A 44 10.22 24.63 18.60
C ASP A 44 9.37 23.36 18.56
N LYS A 45 9.00 22.87 19.75
CA LYS A 45 8.12 21.70 19.88
C LYS A 45 6.70 21.97 19.37
N SER A 46 6.27 23.23 19.31
CA SER A 46 4.96 23.65 18.80
C SER A 46 4.84 23.42 17.30
N ALA A 47 5.87 23.77 16.52
CA ALA A 47 5.89 23.61 15.07
C ALA A 47 5.85 22.14 14.63
N TRP A 48 6.44 21.23 15.43
CA TRP A 48 6.35 19.79 15.19
C TRP A 48 4.95 19.24 15.45
N VAL A 49 4.31 19.65 16.54
CA VAL A 49 2.92 19.26 16.86
C VAL A 49 1.93 19.81 15.82
N GLU A 50 2.17 21.04 15.34
CA GLU A 50 1.33 21.67 14.31
C GLU A 50 1.55 21.03 12.92
N TYR A 51 2.79 20.65 12.57
CA TYR A 51 3.09 19.86 11.38
C TYR A 51 2.47 18.44 11.45
N GLU A 52 2.60 17.75 12.58
CA GLU A 52 1.94 16.47 12.86
C GLU A 52 0.42 16.58 12.77
N TYR A 53 -0.17 17.68 13.25
CA TYR A 53 -1.60 17.90 13.13
C TYR A 53 -1.99 18.14 11.66
N THR A 54 -1.32 19.06 10.97
CA THR A 54 -1.74 19.57 9.64
C THR A 54 -1.46 18.57 8.52
N VAL A 55 -0.29 17.94 8.48
CA VAL A 55 0.03 16.96 7.43
C VAL A 55 -0.87 15.74 7.55
N PHE A 56 -1.17 15.29 8.77
CA PHE A 56 -1.79 13.98 8.99
C PHE A 56 -3.31 14.01 9.20
N HIS A 57 -3.89 15.10 9.71
CA HIS A 57 -5.34 15.29 9.64
C HIS A 57 -5.80 15.52 8.20
N THR A 58 -4.90 15.91 7.31
CA THR A 58 -5.21 16.03 5.88
C THR A 58 -4.93 14.71 5.15
N THR A 59 -3.74 14.12 5.28
CA THR A 59 -3.36 12.89 4.53
C THR A 59 -3.86 11.56 5.12
N GLY A 60 -3.88 11.40 6.45
CA GLY A 60 -4.40 10.19 7.12
C GLY A 60 -5.91 10.02 6.91
N THR A 61 -6.63 11.13 6.94
CA THR A 61 -8.09 11.18 6.70
C THR A 61 -8.44 10.87 5.24
N ILE A 62 -7.60 11.28 4.28
CA ILE A 62 -7.77 10.93 2.86
C ILE A 62 -7.63 9.41 2.65
N ASN A 63 -6.67 8.78 3.31
CA ASN A 63 -6.44 7.34 3.15
C ASN A 63 -7.47 6.48 3.89
N ALA A 64 -7.87 6.85 5.11
CA ALA A 64 -8.88 6.12 5.88
C ALA A 64 -10.28 6.17 5.25
N LYS A 65 -10.70 7.33 4.71
CA LYS A 65 -11.97 7.47 3.98
C LYS A 65 -11.99 6.72 2.64
N ALA A 66 -10.85 6.59 1.98
CA ALA A 66 -10.76 5.89 0.72
C ALA A 66 -10.77 4.35 0.88
N VAL A 67 -10.61 3.81 2.09
CA VAL A 67 -10.77 2.37 2.34
C VAL A 67 -12.23 2.11 2.74
N GLY A 68 -13.07 1.91 1.72
CA GLY A 68 -14.49 1.63 1.85
C GLY A 68 -14.79 0.42 2.74
N ARG A 69 -16.04 0.35 3.20
CA ARG A 69 -16.55 -0.78 3.97
C ARG A 69 -16.56 -2.03 3.10
N LEU A 70 -16.03 -3.14 3.61
CA LEU A 70 -16.14 -4.43 2.93
C LEU A 70 -17.51 -5.05 3.27
N SER A 71 -18.40 -5.12 2.29
CA SER A 71 -19.73 -5.70 2.48
C SER A 71 -19.68 -7.24 2.47
N LYS A 72 -20.73 -7.90 2.96
CA LYS A 72 -20.83 -9.37 2.85
C LYS A 72 -20.82 -9.85 1.39
N PRO A 73 -21.54 -9.20 0.44
CA PRO A 73 -21.40 -9.51 -0.98
C PRO A 73 -19.95 -9.42 -1.48
N ASP A 74 -19.22 -8.36 -1.13
CA ASP A 74 -17.81 -8.21 -1.55
C ASP A 74 -16.94 -9.35 -0.99
N LEU A 75 -17.20 -9.77 0.25
CA LEU A 75 -16.52 -10.92 0.85
C LEU A 75 -16.80 -12.23 0.09
N GLU A 76 -18.02 -12.44 -0.39
CA GLU A 76 -18.36 -13.63 -1.18
C GLU A 76 -17.75 -13.57 -2.59
N VAL A 77 -17.51 -12.38 -3.14
CA VAL A 77 -16.76 -12.22 -4.39
C VAL A 77 -15.28 -12.51 -4.18
N LEU A 78 -14.67 -12.00 -3.11
CA LEU A 78 -13.25 -12.22 -2.80
C LEU A 78 -12.95 -13.66 -2.37
N LEU A 79 -13.87 -14.27 -1.62
CA LEU A 79 -13.73 -15.62 -1.06
C LEU A 79 -15.00 -16.43 -1.32
N PRO A 80 -15.24 -16.83 -2.58
CA PRO A 80 -16.44 -17.56 -2.93
C PRO A 80 -16.44 -18.95 -2.29
N ARG A 81 -17.62 -19.40 -1.88
CA ARG A 81 -17.80 -20.76 -1.36
C ARG A 81 -17.51 -21.83 -2.42
N THR A 82 -17.94 -21.55 -3.65
CA THR A 82 -17.78 -22.37 -4.84
C THR A 82 -17.26 -21.47 -5.94
N LEU A 83 -16.24 -21.92 -6.66
CA LEU A 83 -15.73 -21.15 -7.80
C LEU A 83 -16.84 -20.95 -8.86
N PRO A 84 -16.94 -19.75 -9.44
CA PRO A 84 -17.76 -19.55 -10.63
C PRO A 84 -17.14 -20.29 -11.82
N GLU A 85 -17.98 -20.68 -12.80
CA GLU A 85 -17.53 -21.41 -13.99
C GLU A 85 -16.48 -20.63 -14.81
N THR A 86 -16.49 -19.30 -14.71
CA THR A 86 -15.54 -18.40 -15.38
C THR A 86 -14.10 -18.53 -14.90
N GLU A 87 -13.85 -19.17 -13.76
CA GLU A 87 -12.51 -19.34 -13.17
C GLU A 87 -11.84 -20.68 -13.52
N TYR A 88 -12.58 -21.55 -14.22
CA TYR A 88 -12.01 -22.75 -14.81
C TYR A 88 -11.28 -22.39 -16.10
N ASP A 89 -10.04 -22.87 -16.21
CA ASP A 89 -9.14 -22.55 -17.30
C ASP A 89 -8.35 -23.81 -17.72
N GLN A 90 -7.42 -23.67 -18.66
CA GLN A 90 -6.60 -24.80 -19.13
C GLN A 90 -5.69 -25.39 -18.04
N ASP A 91 -5.42 -24.65 -16.97
CA ASP A 91 -4.61 -25.08 -15.83
C ASP A 91 -5.47 -25.53 -14.62
N TRP A 92 -6.81 -25.38 -14.69
CA TRP A 92 -7.74 -25.71 -13.62
C TRP A 92 -9.13 -26.14 -14.10
N SER A 93 -9.44 -27.42 -13.95
CA SER A 93 -10.75 -27.99 -14.29
C SER A 93 -11.70 -28.11 -13.09
N ALA A 94 -12.97 -28.40 -13.37
CA ALA A 94 -13.96 -28.74 -12.34
C ALA A 94 -13.59 -30.04 -11.59
N ASP A 95 -12.93 -30.98 -12.27
CA ASP A 95 -12.42 -32.21 -11.67
C ASP A 95 -11.27 -31.91 -10.69
N ASP A 96 -10.37 -30.98 -11.05
CA ASP A 96 -9.30 -30.52 -10.16
C ASP A 96 -9.86 -29.85 -8.89
N GLU A 97 -10.89 -29.02 -9.03
CA GLU A 97 -11.54 -28.39 -7.87
C GLU A 97 -12.23 -29.43 -6.98
N THR A 98 -12.90 -30.42 -7.56
CA THR A 98 -13.55 -31.51 -6.82
C THR A 98 -12.52 -32.39 -6.10
N ALA A 99 -11.40 -32.69 -6.77
CA ALA A 99 -10.28 -33.42 -6.17
C ALA A 99 -9.62 -32.63 -5.04
N LEU A 100 -9.44 -31.32 -5.21
CA LEU A 100 -8.91 -30.43 -4.17
C LEU A 100 -9.82 -30.41 -2.94
N GLN A 101 -11.12 -30.19 -3.13
CA GLN A 101 -12.12 -30.22 -2.06
C GLN A 101 -12.08 -31.55 -1.31
N SER A 102 -12.08 -32.67 -2.04
CA SER A 102 -12.02 -34.02 -1.46
C SER A 102 -10.74 -34.24 -0.66
N SER A 103 -9.59 -33.83 -1.20
CA SER A 103 -8.30 -33.93 -0.52
C SER A 103 -8.23 -33.06 0.75
N TRP A 104 -8.90 -31.91 0.74
CA TRP A 104 -8.98 -31.02 1.88
C TRP A 104 -9.89 -31.58 2.98
N GLN A 105 -11.04 -32.14 2.62
CA GLN A 105 -11.93 -32.80 3.59
C GLN A 105 -11.25 -34.02 4.24
N ALA A 106 -10.41 -34.72 3.50
CA ALA A 106 -9.65 -35.87 3.98
C ALA A 106 -8.37 -35.50 4.76
N ASP A 107 -7.98 -34.22 4.82
CA ASP A 107 -6.74 -33.79 5.48
C ASP A 107 -6.84 -33.95 7.01
N PRO A 108 -6.02 -34.82 7.64
CA PRO A 108 -6.07 -35.05 9.09
C PRO A 108 -5.81 -33.79 9.92
N TYR A 109 -5.12 -32.80 9.34
CA TYR A 109 -4.73 -31.57 10.03
C TYR A 109 -5.67 -30.41 9.75
N ARG A 110 -6.76 -30.61 8.97
CA ARG A 110 -7.70 -29.55 8.61
C ARG A 110 -8.23 -28.79 9.83
N SER A 111 -8.73 -29.53 10.83
CA SER A 111 -9.30 -28.96 12.05
C SER A 111 -8.29 -28.10 12.81
N ASP A 112 -7.03 -28.51 12.80
CA ASP A 112 -5.96 -27.69 13.34
C ASP A 112 -5.80 -26.45 12.47
N LEU A 113 -5.50 -26.57 11.18
CA LEU A 113 -5.22 -25.43 10.29
C LEU A 113 -6.28 -24.32 10.29
N ILE A 114 -7.57 -24.65 10.48
CA ILE A 114 -8.66 -23.65 10.54
C ILE A 114 -9.00 -23.19 11.96
N GLY A 115 -8.64 -23.98 12.98
CA GLY A 115 -9.00 -23.77 14.39
C GLY A 115 -8.11 -22.75 15.09
N TYR A 116 -8.07 -21.51 14.59
CA TYR A 116 -7.39 -20.41 15.28
C TYR A 116 -8.17 -19.97 16.52
N LYS A 117 -7.50 -19.97 17.68
CA LYS A 117 -8.05 -19.46 18.95
C LYS A 117 -7.64 -18.01 19.23
N ASP A 118 -6.69 -17.51 18.45
CA ASP A 118 -6.16 -16.16 18.57
C ASP A 118 -7.12 -15.14 17.97
N ALA A 119 -7.34 -14.02 18.65
CA ALA A 119 -8.16 -12.92 18.15
C ALA A 119 -7.39 -12.08 17.12
N ASP A 120 -6.06 -12.07 17.15
CA ASP A 120 -5.23 -11.19 16.33
C ASP A 120 -5.20 -11.62 14.86
N ILE A 121 -5.24 -12.93 14.58
CA ILE A 121 -5.43 -13.40 13.19
C ILE A 121 -6.75 -12.89 12.60
N GLY A 122 -7.82 -12.80 13.39
CA GLY A 122 -9.09 -12.24 12.94
C GLY A 122 -8.96 -10.75 12.58
N LYS A 123 -8.15 -10.00 13.32
CA LYS A 123 -7.85 -8.59 13.00
C LYS A 123 -7.04 -8.48 11.71
N ALA A 124 -5.93 -9.22 11.59
CA ALA A 124 -5.10 -9.22 10.39
C ALA A 124 -5.90 -9.65 9.15
N PHE A 125 -6.74 -10.67 9.28
CA PHE A 125 -7.59 -11.17 8.19
C PHE A 125 -8.53 -10.10 7.65
N ARG A 126 -9.24 -9.40 8.54
CA ARG A 126 -10.16 -8.33 8.15
C ARG A 126 -9.43 -7.18 7.49
N GLN A 127 -8.29 -6.75 8.04
CA GLN A 127 -7.59 -5.60 7.49
C GLN A 127 -6.88 -5.93 6.18
N ALA A 128 -6.32 -7.12 6.00
CA ALA A 128 -5.70 -7.52 4.74
C ALA A 128 -6.74 -7.52 3.60
N LEU A 129 -7.93 -8.07 3.84
CA LEU A 129 -9.02 -8.02 2.87
C LEU A 129 -9.46 -6.59 2.57
N ARG A 130 -9.56 -5.75 3.61
CA ARG A 130 -10.00 -4.36 3.47
C ARG A 130 -8.99 -3.49 2.72
N PHE A 131 -7.70 -3.65 2.98
CA PHE A 131 -6.65 -2.79 2.41
C PHE A 131 -6.09 -3.33 1.10
N PHE A 132 -5.97 -4.65 0.96
CA PHE A 132 -5.31 -5.29 -0.19
C PHE A 132 -6.27 -6.10 -1.07
N GLY A 133 -7.50 -6.36 -0.63
CA GLY A 133 -8.42 -7.24 -1.35
C GLY A 133 -8.02 -8.72 -1.34
N ILE A 134 -7.01 -9.10 -0.55
CA ILE A 134 -6.51 -10.47 -0.44
C ILE A 134 -6.45 -10.93 1.01
N THR A 135 -6.40 -12.24 1.21
CA THR A 135 -6.26 -12.80 2.56
C THR A 135 -4.82 -12.70 3.04
N PRO A 136 -4.58 -12.66 4.37
CA PRO A 136 -3.21 -12.68 4.88
C PRO A 136 -2.51 -14.00 4.52
N PHE A 137 -3.24 -15.12 4.42
CA PHE A 137 -2.69 -16.40 3.99
C PHE A 137 -2.23 -16.37 2.53
N GLU A 138 -2.95 -15.65 1.67
CA GLU A 138 -2.53 -15.46 0.28
C GLU A 138 -1.29 -14.59 0.19
N LEU A 139 -1.23 -13.49 0.97
CA LEU A 139 -0.03 -12.65 1.07
C LEU A 139 1.20 -13.45 1.50
N ILE A 140 1.04 -14.35 2.49
CA ILE A 140 2.11 -15.24 2.98
C ILE A 140 1.95 -16.63 2.35
N SER A 141 2.04 -16.66 1.01
CA SER A 141 2.02 -17.91 0.24
C SER A 141 3.02 -17.92 -0.91
N GLU A 142 3.16 -19.08 -1.55
CA GLU A 142 3.94 -19.28 -2.77
C GLU A 142 3.56 -18.29 -3.89
N LYS A 143 2.35 -17.70 -3.87
CA LYS A 143 1.96 -16.65 -4.83
C LYS A 143 2.87 -15.42 -4.77
N TYR A 144 3.37 -15.10 -3.59
CA TYR A 144 4.29 -13.99 -3.34
C TYR A 144 5.68 -14.49 -2.95
N ASP A 145 6.02 -15.75 -3.26
CA ASP A 145 7.26 -16.41 -2.83
C ASP A 145 7.50 -16.37 -1.31
N LEU A 146 6.44 -16.34 -0.50
CA LEU A 146 6.53 -16.26 0.97
C LEU A 146 5.93 -17.49 1.64
N VAL A 147 6.55 -17.96 2.71
CA VAL A 147 5.98 -19.03 3.53
C VAL A 147 6.25 -18.76 5.01
N TYR A 148 5.24 -19.00 5.85
CA TYR A 148 5.39 -18.92 7.29
C TYR A 148 6.14 -20.14 7.84
N GLY A 149 7.11 -19.90 8.73
CA GLY A 149 7.76 -20.93 9.54
C GLY A 149 9.28 -20.85 9.53
N GLU A 150 9.91 -21.53 10.49
CA GLU A 150 11.38 -21.57 10.62
C GLU A 150 12.04 -22.56 9.66
N ASN A 151 11.28 -23.50 9.09
CA ASN A 151 11.77 -24.51 8.16
C ASN A 151 10.72 -24.84 7.08
N ILE A 152 11.19 -24.98 5.83
CA ILE A 152 10.38 -25.38 4.66
C ILE A 152 9.79 -26.80 4.85
N SER A 153 10.33 -27.61 5.76
CA SER A 153 9.75 -28.91 6.14
C SER A 153 8.58 -28.81 7.12
N LYS A 154 8.34 -27.65 7.74
CA LYS A 154 7.31 -27.39 8.77
C LYS A 154 6.27 -26.34 8.36
N ILE A 155 5.95 -26.24 7.06
CA ILE A 155 4.96 -25.29 6.47
C ILE A 155 3.53 -25.47 7.03
N ARG A 156 3.33 -26.43 7.95
CA ARG A 156 2.04 -26.79 8.53
C ARG A 156 1.77 -26.08 9.87
N ASP A 157 2.69 -25.24 10.33
CA ASP A 157 2.55 -24.57 11.62
C ASP A 157 1.53 -23.44 11.56
N LYS A 158 0.66 -23.38 12.58
CA LYS A 158 -0.21 -22.22 12.82
C LYS A 158 0.63 -20.98 13.05
N TRP A 159 0.10 -19.85 12.61
CA TRP A 159 0.72 -18.57 12.92
C TRP A 159 0.69 -18.30 14.41
N ALA A 160 1.84 -17.91 14.94
CA ALA A 160 1.94 -17.46 16.32
C ALA A 160 1.10 -16.18 16.50
N PRO A 161 0.45 -15.96 17.66
CA PRO A 161 -0.37 -14.77 17.87
C PRO A 161 0.36 -13.46 17.62
N LYS A 162 1.62 -13.38 18.06
CA LYS A 162 2.48 -12.22 17.81
C LYS A 162 2.74 -11.98 16.33
N PHE A 163 2.86 -13.03 15.52
CA PHE A 163 3.02 -12.89 14.07
C PHE A 163 1.78 -12.21 13.46
N SER A 164 0.60 -12.70 13.82
CA SER A 164 -0.68 -12.13 13.38
C SER A 164 -0.85 -10.67 13.82
N LEU A 165 -0.48 -10.36 15.07
CA LEU A 165 -0.57 -9.02 15.62
C LEU A 165 0.37 -8.04 14.91
N THR A 166 1.64 -8.40 14.72
CA THR A 166 2.60 -7.54 14.01
C THR A 166 2.17 -7.34 12.56
N LEU A 167 1.68 -8.39 11.88
CA LEU A 167 1.12 -8.24 10.53
C LEU A 167 -0.07 -7.26 10.52
N TYR A 168 -0.96 -7.35 11.50
CA TYR A 168 -2.08 -6.41 11.66
C TYR A 168 -1.62 -4.95 11.81
N HIS A 169 -0.47 -4.70 12.43
CA HIS A 169 0.09 -3.35 12.56
C HIS A 169 0.72 -2.85 11.25
N LEU A 170 1.27 -3.76 10.44
CA LEU A 170 1.94 -3.42 9.19
C LEU A 170 0.98 -3.15 8.02
N ILE A 171 -0.16 -3.84 7.96
CA ILE A 171 -1.13 -3.73 6.84
C ILE A 171 -1.51 -2.29 6.46
N PRO A 172 -1.85 -1.36 7.39
CA PRO A 172 -2.37 -0.06 7.04
C PRO A 172 -1.26 0.95 6.70
N HIS A 173 0.02 0.54 6.73
CA HIS A 173 1.13 1.45 6.59
C HIS A 173 1.14 2.11 5.19
N PRO A 174 1.28 3.45 5.10
CA PRO A 174 1.13 4.20 3.85
C PRO A 174 2.19 3.87 2.79
N LEU A 175 3.37 3.38 3.19
CA LEU A 175 4.43 2.95 2.26
C LEU A 175 3.94 1.93 1.23
N TRP A 176 2.94 1.11 1.58
CA TRP A 176 2.44 0.08 0.67
C TRP A 176 1.50 0.62 -0.40
N GLY A 177 0.90 1.80 -0.22
CA GLY A 177 -0.04 2.36 -1.20
C GLY A 177 -1.17 1.41 -1.60
N ARG A 178 -1.60 0.51 -0.69
CA ARG A 178 -2.56 -0.61 -0.92
C ARG A 178 -2.09 -1.69 -1.88
N ASP A 179 -0.83 -1.70 -2.28
CA ASP A 179 -0.24 -2.76 -3.06
C ASP A 179 0.38 -3.84 -2.14
N PRO A 180 -0.22 -5.04 -2.02
CA PRO A 180 0.33 -6.11 -1.19
C PRO A 180 1.72 -6.56 -1.64
N ARG A 181 2.08 -6.33 -2.92
CA ARG A 181 3.41 -6.70 -3.44
C ARG A 181 4.52 -5.92 -2.77
N LEU A 182 4.28 -4.68 -2.34
CA LEU A 182 5.30 -3.87 -1.66
C LEU A 182 5.63 -4.43 -0.27
N LEU A 183 4.61 -4.84 0.49
CA LEU A 183 4.81 -5.54 1.76
C LEU A 183 5.48 -6.90 1.54
N ALA A 184 5.07 -7.65 0.51
CA ALA A 184 5.71 -8.91 0.17
C ALA A 184 7.20 -8.73 -0.15
N ILE A 185 7.55 -7.75 -0.98
CA ILE A 185 8.94 -7.39 -1.32
C ILE A 185 9.74 -7.04 -0.06
N ALA A 186 9.17 -6.25 0.86
CA ALA A 186 9.82 -5.93 2.12
C ALA A 186 10.15 -7.20 2.94
N LEU A 187 9.21 -8.15 3.01
CA LEU A 187 9.40 -9.41 3.73
C LEU A 187 10.42 -10.33 3.03
N GLN A 188 10.38 -10.43 1.70
CA GLN A 188 11.39 -11.15 0.92
C GLN A 188 12.79 -10.57 1.18
N TYR A 189 12.93 -9.25 1.07
CA TYR A 189 14.19 -8.55 1.30
C TYR A 189 14.73 -8.78 2.71
N THR A 190 13.86 -8.73 3.71
CA THR A 190 14.20 -9.04 5.12
C THR A 190 14.71 -10.46 5.26
N SER A 191 14.01 -11.43 4.68
CA SER A 191 14.42 -12.85 4.69
C SER A 191 15.77 -13.07 4.02
N ILE A 192 16.03 -12.41 2.88
CA ILE A 192 17.31 -12.45 2.17
C ILE A 192 18.45 -11.92 3.03
N LEU A 193 18.25 -10.77 3.70
CA LEU A 193 19.23 -10.19 4.61
C LEU A 193 19.53 -11.13 5.79
N ARG A 194 18.49 -11.61 6.48
CA ARG A 194 18.60 -12.47 7.66
C ARG A 194 19.31 -13.79 7.35
N SER A 195 18.96 -14.39 6.21
CA SER A 195 19.48 -15.71 5.78
C SER A 195 20.78 -15.65 4.98
N ARG A 196 21.33 -14.46 4.70
CA ARG A 196 22.48 -14.26 3.80
C ARG A 196 22.30 -15.00 2.47
N ASP A 197 21.11 -14.90 1.91
CA ASP A 197 20.84 -15.50 0.61
C ASP A 197 21.49 -14.65 -0.48
N LEU A 198 22.53 -15.21 -1.11
CA LEU A 198 23.27 -14.57 -2.20
C LEU A 198 22.71 -14.94 -3.57
N ARG A 199 21.73 -15.84 -3.64
CA ARG A 199 21.10 -16.24 -4.90
C ARG A 199 20.47 -15.04 -5.59
N SER A 200 20.35 -15.14 -6.91
CA SER A 200 19.71 -14.08 -7.70
C SER A 200 18.25 -13.91 -7.29
N TRP A 201 17.91 -12.75 -6.70
CA TRP A 201 16.56 -12.45 -6.23
C TRP A 201 15.57 -12.41 -7.39
N LYS A 202 14.46 -13.14 -7.27
CA LYS A 202 13.36 -13.16 -8.25
C LYS A 202 12.40 -11.98 -8.02
N LEU A 203 12.91 -10.75 -8.11
CA LEU A 203 12.07 -9.56 -7.93
C LEU A 203 11.00 -9.49 -9.02
N VAL A 204 9.73 -9.58 -8.62
CA VAL A 204 8.57 -9.25 -9.47
C VAL A 204 8.25 -7.79 -9.25
N ARG A 205 8.35 -6.98 -10.31
CA ARG A 205 8.12 -5.53 -10.23
C ARG A 205 6.69 -5.24 -9.73
N PRO A 206 6.51 -4.47 -8.65
CA PRO A 206 5.18 -4.15 -8.13
C PRO A 206 4.48 -3.09 -8.98
N ASN A 207 5.20 -2.05 -9.39
CA ASN A 207 4.63 -0.91 -10.12
C ASN A 207 5.68 -0.30 -11.04
N GLU A 208 5.30 0.72 -11.80
CA GLU A 208 6.21 1.43 -12.72
C GLU A 208 7.12 2.46 -12.02
N ASP A 209 7.29 2.37 -10.70
CA ASP A 209 8.23 3.23 -9.98
C ASP A 209 9.66 3.00 -10.52
N PRO A 210 10.38 4.08 -10.92
CA PRO A 210 11.75 4.00 -11.42
C PRO A 210 12.70 3.22 -10.50
N PHE A 211 12.49 3.26 -9.18
CA PHE A 211 13.27 2.50 -8.21
C PHE A 211 13.24 1.00 -8.51
N PHE A 212 12.05 0.40 -8.66
CA PHE A 212 11.93 -1.04 -8.89
C PHE A 212 12.38 -1.44 -10.30
N LYS A 213 12.19 -0.56 -11.29
CA LYS A 213 12.72 -0.78 -12.64
C LYS A 213 14.25 -0.88 -12.64
N ILE A 214 14.92 0.08 -11.99
CA ILE A 214 16.38 0.08 -11.87
C ILE A 214 16.86 -1.11 -11.03
N PHE A 215 16.11 -1.48 -9.97
CA PHE A 215 16.43 -2.66 -9.18
C PHE A 215 16.42 -3.94 -10.02
N GLU A 216 15.36 -4.13 -10.81
CA GLU A 216 15.24 -5.28 -11.71
C GLU A 216 16.39 -5.32 -12.74
N GLU A 217 16.79 -4.18 -13.31
CA GLU A 217 17.93 -4.08 -14.22
C GLU A 217 19.24 -4.50 -13.54
N VAL A 218 19.50 -4.01 -12.32
CA VAL A 218 20.69 -4.38 -11.54
C VAL A 218 20.71 -5.88 -11.23
N ILE A 219 19.56 -6.47 -10.87
CA ILE A 219 19.46 -7.92 -10.64
C ILE A 219 19.77 -8.71 -11.92
N LYS A 220 19.25 -8.28 -13.08
CA LYS A 220 19.50 -8.95 -14.36
C LYS A 220 20.99 -8.93 -14.73
N GLU A 221 21.66 -7.81 -14.54
CA GLU A 221 23.10 -7.66 -14.83
C GLU A 221 23.99 -8.45 -13.88
N THR A 222 23.56 -8.61 -12.62
CA THR A 222 24.32 -9.30 -11.56
C THR A 222 23.90 -10.76 -11.35
N LYS A 223 23.03 -11.28 -12.23
CA LYS A 223 22.53 -12.65 -12.15
C LYS A 223 23.69 -13.64 -12.14
N GLY A 224 23.69 -14.56 -11.18
CA GLY A 224 24.72 -15.58 -11.02
C GLY A 224 26.00 -15.13 -10.29
N GLN A 225 26.14 -13.84 -9.99
CA GLN A 225 27.36 -13.31 -9.35
C GLN A 225 27.40 -13.52 -7.83
N ASN A 226 26.30 -14.03 -7.24
CA ASN A 226 26.16 -14.28 -5.81
C ASN A 226 26.53 -13.07 -4.93
N LEU A 227 26.01 -11.88 -5.29
CA LEU A 227 26.27 -10.64 -4.54
C LEU A 227 25.25 -10.44 -3.42
N PRO A 228 25.67 -9.95 -2.24
CA PRO A 228 24.74 -9.58 -1.18
C PRO A 228 23.73 -8.53 -1.63
N ILE A 229 22.48 -8.67 -1.18
CA ILE A 229 21.37 -7.82 -1.63
C ILE A 229 21.57 -6.32 -1.34
N TYR A 230 22.23 -5.97 -0.23
CA TYR A 230 22.55 -4.59 0.11
C TYR A 230 23.56 -3.97 -0.87
N ASN A 231 24.44 -4.79 -1.48
CA ASN A 231 25.34 -4.31 -2.54
C ASN A 231 24.57 -4.02 -3.83
N LEU A 232 23.57 -4.83 -4.16
CA LEU A 232 22.67 -4.56 -5.30
C LEU A 232 21.91 -3.26 -5.06
N HIS A 233 21.31 -3.09 -3.88
CA HIS A 233 20.61 -1.86 -3.51
C HIS A 233 21.55 -0.63 -3.52
N LYS A 234 22.81 -0.76 -3.08
CA LYS A 234 23.81 0.32 -3.21
C LYS A 234 24.05 0.74 -4.67
N GLN A 235 24.08 -0.22 -5.61
CA GLN A 235 24.18 0.09 -7.04
C GLN A 235 22.92 0.81 -7.56
N VAL A 236 21.74 0.37 -7.14
CA VAL A 236 20.46 1.03 -7.45
C VAL A 236 20.48 2.48 -6.97
N ARG A 237 20.90 2.73 -5.71
CA ARG A 237 21.06 4.09 -5.18
C ARG A 237 22.03 4.92 -6.01
N LYS A 238 23.16 4.36 -6.46
CA LYS A 238 24.12 5.07 -7.32
C LYS A 238 23.51 5.49 -8.67
N ARG A 239 22.68 4.63 -9.28
CA ARG A 239 21.97 4.95 -10.53
C ARG A 239 20.87 5.99 -10.31
N LEU A 240 20.14 5.88 -9.20
CA LEU A 240 19.08 6.81 -8.82
C LEU A 240 19.57 8.19 -8.38
N LYS A 241 20.82 8.35 -7.92
CA LYS A 241 21.40 9.68 -7.61
C LYS A 241 21.39 10.65 -8.80
N GLN A 242 21.19 10.15 -10.02
CA GLN A 242 20.97 10.99 -11.20
C GLN A 242 19.57 11.65 -11.19
N GLN A 243 18.66 11.20 -10.34
CA GLN A 243 17.33 11.74 -10.08
C GLN A 243 17.36 12.55 -8.76
N ARG A 244 16.67 13.71 -8.74
CA ARG A 244 16.83 14.74 -7.69
C ARG A 244 16.31 14.35 -6.31
N THR A 245 15.45 13.33 -6.18
CA THR A 245 14.85 12.90 -4.90
C THR A 245 15.05 11.41 -4.68
N PRO A 246 15.49 10.97 -3.48
CA PRO A 246 15.61 9.54 -3.18
C PRO A 246 14.21 8.92 -3.06
N SER A 247 14.07 7.68 -3.55
CA SER A 247 12.85 6.90 -3.33
C SER A 247 12.67 6.62 -1.84
N ILE A 248 11.46 6.85 -1.31
CA ILE A 248 11.13 6.56 0.10
C ILE A 248 11.30 5.05 0.38
N PHE A 249 10.96 4.19 -0.59
CA PHE A 249 11.17 2.75 -0.45
C PHE A 249 12.67 2.41 -0.37
N SER A 250 13.53 3.15 -1.09
CA SER A 250 14.98 3.01 -0.97
C SER A 250 15.48 3.40 0.42
N LEU A 251 14.98 4.50 1.00
CA LEU A 251 15.32 4.90 2.37
C LEU A 251 14.89 3.84 3.39
N PHE A 252 13.68 3.29 3.22
CA PHE A 252 13.18 2.19 4.04
C PHE A 252 14.06 0.94 3.96
N LEU A 253 14.47 0.52 2.75
CA LEU A 253 15.38 -0.62 2.61
C LEU A 253 16.74 -0.35 3.24
N THR A 254 17.24 0.89 3.25
CA THR A 254 18.47 1.25 3.97
C THR A 254 18.29 1.14 5.49
N ALA A 255 17.18 1.60 6.05
CA ALA A 255 16.88 1.38 7.47
C ALA A 255 16.80 -0.12 7.80
N LEU A 256 16.21 -0.91 6.90
CA LEU A 256 16.10 -2.36 7.05
C LEU A 256 17.48 -3.06 7.00
N GLU A 257 18.40 -2.62 6.13
CA GLU A 257 19.79 -3.09 6.07
C GLU A 257 20.54 -2.91 7.40
N GLU A 258 20.20 -1.88 8.19
CA GLU A 258 20.83 -1.58 9.48
C GLU A 258 20.22 -2.35 10.65
N ILE A 259 18.92 -2.68 10.56
CA ILE A 259 18.15 -3.28 11.66
C ILE A 259 18.18 -4.80 11.65
N VAL A 260 18.20 -5.41 10.46
CA VAL A 260 18.08 -6.87 10.35
C VAL A 260 19.32 -7.55 10.89
N GLU A 261 19.13 -8.38 11.92
CA GLU A 261 20.18 -9.22 12.46
C GLU A 261 20.38 -10.45 11.57
N VAL A 262 21.65 -10.73 11.27
CA VAL A 262 22.03 -11.84 10.39
C VAL A 262 22.12 -13.14 11.20
N GLU A 263 21.24 -14.10 10.89
CA GLU A 263 21.18 -15.38 11.59
C GLU A 263 22.02 -16.48 10.91
N ALA A 264 22.16 -16.41 9.59
CA ALA A 264 22.82 -17.47 8.84
C ALA A 264 24.32 -17.55 9.13
N ARG A 265 24.78 -18.77 9.42
CA ARG A 265 26.20 -19.10 9.61
C ARG A 265 26.95 -19.29 8.30
N VAL A 266 26.23 -19.63 7.23
CA VAL A 266 26.78 -19.94 5.91
C VAL A 266 25.95 -19.23 4.85
N ASP A 267 26.63 -18.65 3.85
CA ASP A 267 25.99 -18.00 2.72
C ASP A 267 25.27 -19.03 1.84
N THR A 268 24.00 -18.77 1.50
CA THR A 268 23.27 -19.59 0.52
C THR A 268 23.55 -19.04 -0.87
N THR A 269 23.97 -19.89 -1.81
CA THR A 269 24.39 -19.48 -3.17
C THR A 269 23.61 -20.25 -4.22
N ASP A 270 23.77 -19.89 -5.50
CA ASP A 270 23.09 -20.56 -6.60
C ASP A 270 23.44 -22.08 -6.69
N LYS A 271 24.55 -22.50 -6.07
CA LYS A 271 24.93 -23.93 -5.93
C LYS A 271 23.95 -24.73 -5.07
N ASN A 272 23.20 -24.06 -4.18
CA ASN A 272 22.19 -24.67 -3.32
C ASN A 272 20.86 -24.90 -4.07
N GLY A 273 20.78 -24.56 -5.35
CA GLY A 273 19.58 -24.67 -6.17
C GLY A 273 18.74 -23.38 -6.17
N PRO A 274 17.72 -23.32 -7.05
CA PRO A 274 16.91 -22.13 -7.22
C PRO A 274 16.14 -21.79 -5.94
N VAL A 275 15.96 -20.50 -5.66
CA VAL A 275 15.03 -20.05 -4.62
C VAL A 275 13.62 -20.47 -5.03
N SER A 276 12.96 -21.29 -4.21
CA SER A 276 11.54 -21.61 -4.38
C SER A 276 10.66 -20.62 -3.62
N VAL A 277 10.95 -20.39 -2.34
CA VAL A 277 10.21 -19.50 -1.44
C VAL A 277 11.13 -18.95 -0.34
N TYR A 278 10.75 -17.80 0.22
CA TYR A 278 11.36 -17.16 1.37
C TYR A 278 10.58 -17.50 2.64
N THR A 279 11.28 -18.00 3.65
CA THR A 279 10.68 -18.28 4.96
C THR A 279 10.62 -17.00 5.78
N ILE A 280 9.43 -16.72 6.32
CA ILE A 280 9.14 -15.54 7.13
C ILE A 280 8.75 -15.98 8.54
N SER A 281 9.32 -15.30 9.52
CA SER A 281 9.10 -15.46 10.95
C SER A 281 8.53 -14.18 11.55
N ARG A 282 8.21 -14.19 12.85
CA ARG A 282 7.81 -12.97 13.56
C ARG A 282 8.93 -11.91 13.57
N TYR A 283 10.19 -12.33 13.60
CA TYR A 283 11.33 -11.42 13.68
C TYR A 283 11.50 -10.61 12.39
N ASP A 284 11.10 -11.19 11.26
CA ASP A 284 11.10 -10.49 9.98
C ASP A 284 10.06 -9.36 10.00
N LEU A 285 8.84 -9.62 10.48
CA LEU A 285 7.81 -8.57 10.64
C LEU A 285 8.23 -7.49 11.64
N GLU A 286 8.82 -7.88 12.77
CA GLU A 286 9.32 -6.93 13.79
C GLU A 286 10.45 -6.06 13.22
N SER A 287 11.32 -6.61 12.36
CA SER A 287 12.38 -5.85 11.68
C SER A 287 11.82 -4.87 10.66
N VAL A 288 10.81 -5.29 9.88
CA VAL A 288 10.08 -4.41 8.97
C VAL A 288 9.45 -3.25 9.74
N GLN A 289 8.74 -3.53 10.84
CA GLN A 289 8.11 -2.48 11.66
C GLN A 289 9.14 -1.47 12.17
N LYS A 290 10.24 -1.95 12.76
CA LYS A 290 11.31 -1.06 13.25
C LYS A 290 11.94 -0.24 12.11
N ALA A 291 12.10 -0.82 10.93
CA ALA A 291 12.66 -0.11 9.78
C ALA A 291 11.72 0.97 9.25
N LEU A 292 10.41 0.75 9.26
CA LEU A 292 9.43 1.79 8.94
C LEU A 292 9.53 2.96 9.93
N ASP A 293 9.55 2.65 11.22
CA ASP A 293 9.64 3.63 12.30
C ASP A 293 10.98 4.40 12.29
N ALA A 294 12.05 3.79 11.77
CA ALA A 294 13.37 4.39 11.63
C ALA A 294 13.60 5.09 10.28
N THR A 295 12.69 4.95 9.32
CA THR A 295 12.87 5.55 7.99
C THR A 295 12.78 7.07 8.12
N ALA A 296 13.87 7.76 7.78
CA ALA A 296 13.96 9.21 7.85
C ALA A 296 14.60 9.80 6.58
N TYR A 297 14.23 11.04 6.26
CA TYR A 297 14.83 11.83 5.20
C TYR A 297 15.35 13.15 5.79
N MET A 298 16.65 13.44 5.62
CA MET A 298 17.30 14.63 6.19
C MET A 298 17.11 14.75 7.71
N GLY A 299 17.15 13.62 8.42
CA GLY A 299 16.94 13.55 9.88
C GLY A 299 15.48 13.70 10.33
N ILE A 300 14.53 13.87 9.39
CA ILE A 300 13.10 13.96 9.67
C ILE A 300 12.47 12.58 9.43
N PRO A 301 11.77 11.98 10.40
CA PRO A 301 11.04 10.73 10.18
C PRO A 301 10.07 10.85 8.99
N SER A 302 10.16 9.90 8.06
CA SER A 302 9.29 9.85 6.87
C SER A 302 7.88 9.39 7.20
N PHE A 303 7.71 8.68 8.32
CA PHE A 303 6.45 8.13 8.78
C PHE A 303 6.28 8.36 10.29
N LEU A 304 5.03 8.37 10.74
CA LEU A 304 4.71 8.20 12.15
C LEU A 304 5.05 6.77 12.59
N PRO A 305 5.27 6.54 13.89
CA PRO A 305 5.35 5.18 14.41
C PRO A 305 4.17 4.33 13.93
N THR A 306 4.47 3.12 13.45
CA THR A 306 3.52 2.18 12.86
C THR A 306 2.32 1.94 13.79
N GLU A 307 2.56 1.94 15.10
CA GLU A 307 1.52 1.80 16.13
C GLU A 307 0.47 2.94 16.09
N LEU A 308 0.91 4.19 15.88
CA LEU A 308 0.04 5.35 15.77
C LEU A 308 -0.69 5.38 14.44
N ILE A 309 -0.04 4.98 13.35
CA ILE A 309 -0.67 4.82 12.03
C ILE A 309 -1.82 3.83 12.13
N LYS A 310 -1.57 2.67 12.75
CA LYS A 310 -2.58 1.65 13.02
C LYS A 310 -3.78 2.24 13.77
N GLU A 311 -3.55 3.01 14.84
CA GLU A 311 -4.64 3.66 15.58
C GLU A 311 -5.41 4.64 14.69
N HIS A 312 -4.73 5.56 14.01
CA HIS A 312 -5.39 6.54 13.13
C HIS A 312 -6.21 5.87 12.01
N MET A 313 -5.66 4.84 11.38
CA MET A 313 -6.29 4.16 10.25
C MET A 313 -7.44 3.24 10.66
N TYR A 314 -7.48 2.82 11.93
CA TYR A 314 -8.51 1.96 12.48
C TYR A 314 -9.52 2.68 13.39
N ASN A 315 -9.26 3.94 13.76
CA ASN A 315 -10.12 4.78 14.61
C ASN A 315 -11.37 5.27 13.87
N SER A 316 -12.31 4.35 13.65
CA SER A 316 -13.77 4.54 13.51
C SER A 316 -14.35 3.33 12.79
N SER A 317 -14.40 2.14 13.43
CA SER A 317 -15.26 1.11 12.86
C SER A 317 -15.64 -0.01 13.82
N THR A 318 -16.81 0.18 14.42
CA THR A 318 -17.82 -0.87 14.60
C THR A 318 -18.26 -1.54 13.28
N ASP A 319 -17.78 -1.09 12.11
CA ASP A 319 -18.15 -1.56 10.76
C ASP A 319 -17.12 -2.50 10.13
N ASN A 320 -16.42 -3.28 10.97
CA ASN A 320 -15.73 -4.47 10.49
C ASN A 320 -16.77 -5.49 9.99
N PRO A 321 -16.50 -6.26 8.91
CA PRO A 321 -17.39 -7.36 8.55
C PRO A 321 -17.55 -8.27 9.78
N PRO A 322 -18.79 -8.65 10.15
CA PRO A 322 -19.06 -9.41 11.37
C PRO A 322 -18.62 -10.86 11.14
N LEU A 323 -17.32 -11.09 11.17
CA LEU A 323 -16.75 -12.42 11.27
C LEU A 323 -16.81 -12.79 12.74
N GLY A 324 -17.98 -13.23 13.20
CA GLY A 324 -18.06 -14.00 14.44
C GLY A 324 -17.09 -15.20 14.38
N PRO A 325 -16.66 -15.77 15.50
CA PRO A 325 -15.65 -16.82 15.52
C PRO A 325 -15.93 -17.98 14.53
N SER A 326 -17.19 -18.40 14.41
CA SER A 326 -17.60 -19.45 13.45
C SER A 326 -17.46 -19.01 11.99
N ALA A 327 -17.88 -17.79 11.66
CA ALA A 327 -17.75 -17.23 10.32
C ALA A 327 -16.27 -17.06 9.94
N LEU A 328 -15.42 -16.61 10.88
CA LEU A 328 -13.98 -16.49 10.66
C LEU A 328 -13.37 -17.84 10.26
N THR A 329 -13.67 -18.92 10.99
CA THR A 329 -13.18 -20.27 10.64
C THR A 329 -13.58 -20.67 9.22
N MET A 330 -14.82 -20.39 8.80
CA MET A 330 -15.27 -20.66 7.43
C MET A 330 -14.48 -19.86 6.38
N TYR A 331 -14.21 -18.57 6.60
CA TYR A 331 -13.44 -17.78 5.62
C TYR A 331 -11.95 -18.12 5.63
N ILE A 332 -11.38 -18.50 6.79
CA ILE A 332 -10.02 -19.05 6.85
C ILE A 332 -9.94 -20.33 6.01
N GLU A 333 -10.92 -21.22 6.14
CA GLU A 333 -11.00 -22.42 5.31
C GLU A 333 -11.01 -22.08 3.81
N ARG A 334 -11.87 -21.16 3.37
CA ARG A 334 -11.91 -20.71 1.96
C ARG A 334 -10.59 -20.10 1.51
N ALA A 335 -9.94 -19.30 2.36
CA ALA A 335 -8.64 -18.71 2.07
C ALA A 335 -7.55 -19.77 1.87
N LEU A 336 -7.49 -20.78 2.74
CA LEU A 336 -6.51 -21.87 2.62
C LEU A 336 -6.76 -22.73 1.37
N ILE A 337 -8.02 -22.96 1.00
CA ILE A 337 -8.38 -23.61 -0.26
C ILE A 337 -7.89 -22.78 -1.45
N ALA A 338 -8.10 -21.45 -1.45
CA ALA A 338 -7.63 -20.56 -2.50
C ALA A 338 -6.09 -20.60 -2.66
N VAL A 339 -5.34 -20.64 -1.55
CA VAL A 339 -3.87 -20.80 -1.59
C VAL A 339 -3.47 -22.15 -2.20
N ARG A 340 -4.12 -23.26 -1.78
CA ARG A 340 -3.85 -24.59 -2.34
C ARG A 340 -4.20 -24.68 -3.82
N ARG A 341 -5.30 -24.04 -4.23
CA ARG A 341 -5.72 -23.91 -5.62
C ARG A 341 -4.66 -23.23 -6.46
N HIS A 342 -4.18 -22.06 -6.03
CA HIS A 342 -3.11 -21.35 -6.74
C HIS A 342 -1.88 -22.25 -6.93
N LYS A 343 -1.44 -22.93 -5.86
CA LYS A 343 -0.31 -23.87 -5.91
C LYS A 343 -0.54 -25.00 -6.92
N ALA A 344 -1.73 -25.58 -6.95
CA ALA A 344 -2.08 -26.65 -7.86
C ALA A 344 -2.18 -26.16 -9.32
N LYS A 345 -2.79 -24.98 -9.56
CA LYS A 345 -2.77 -24.29 -10.86
C LYS A 345 -1.34 -24.08 -11.37
N THR A 346 -0.44 -23.56 -10.53
CA THR A 346 0.97 -23.37 -10.90
C THR A 346 1.65 -24.69 -11.26
N LYS A 347 1.36 -25.78 -10.53
CA LYS A 347 1.90 -27.11 -10.83
C LYS A 347 1.39 -27.65 -12.17
N ASN A 348 0.10 -27.50 -12.46
CA ASN A 348 -0.51 -27.93 -13.71
C ASN A 348 0.08 -27.13 -14.89
N ARG A 349 0.21 -25.81 -14.73
CA ARG A 349 0.86 -24.94 -15.71
C ARG A 349 2.29 -25.37 -16.00
N ASN A 350 3.08 -25.65 -14.96
CA ASN A 350 4.47 -26.08 -15.11
C ASN A 350 4.60 -27.44 -15.80
N LYS A 351 3.69 -28.39 -15.52
CA LYS A 351 3.64 -29.67 -16.23
C LYS A 351 3.35 -29.46 -17.71
N ARG A 352 2.30 -28.70 -18.03
CA ARG A 352 1.93 -28.39 -19.41
C ARG A 352 3.06 -27.74 -20.21
N LEU A 353 3.74 -26.75 -19.62
CA LEU A 353 4.88 -26.09 -20.25
C LEU A 353 6.10 -27.03 -20.37
N GLY A 354 6.30 -27.95 -19.42
CA GLY A 354 7.36 -28.96 -19.48
C GLY A 354 7.11 -30.02 -20.54
N ASP A 355 5.88 -30.52 -20.65
CA ASP A 355 5.47 -31.52 -21.64
C ASP A 355 5.55 -30.96 -23.06
N GLN A 356 5.23 -29.67 -23.26
CA GLN A 356 5.41 -28.98 -24.55
C GLN A 356 6.89 -28.94 -24.98
N GLN A 357 7.82 -28.68 -24.05
CA GLN A 357 9.26 -28.66 -24.38
C GLN A 357 9.82 -30.06 -24.73
N GLN A 358 9.29 -31.13 -24.16
CA GLN A 358 9.67 -32.50 -24.54
C GLN A 358 9.08 -32.92 -25.89
N THR A 359 7.84 -32.51 -26.19
CA THR A 359 7.19 -32.84 -27.47
C THR A 359 7.88 -32.14 -28.65
N ASP A 360 8.38 -30.92 -28.46
CA ASP A 360 9.15 -30.19 -29.47
C ASP A 360 10.56 -30.77 -29.71
N GLN A 361 11.13 -31.49 -28.73
CA GLN A 361 12.43 -32.17 -28.87
C GLN A 361 12.32 -33.58 -29.47
N GLU A 362 11.25 -34.33 -29.19
CA GLU A 362 11.05 -35.65 -29.80
C GLU A 362 10.64 -35.56 -31.28
N GLN A 363 10.02 -34.46 -31.72
CA GLN A 363 9.73 -34.21 -33.14
C GLN A 363 10.96 -33.82 -33.97
N THR A 364 12.09 -33.44 -33.36
CA THR A 364 13.35 -33.19 -34.08
C THR A 364 14.22 -34.44 -34.26
N ASP A 365 14.05 -35.48 -33.43
CA ASP A 365 14.93 -36.67 -33.45
C ASP A 365 14.28 -37.93 -34.08
N THR A 366 13.03 -37.86 -34.53
CA THR A 366 12.33 -38.98 -35.21
C THR A 366 11.76 -38.67 -36.59
N ALA A 367 12.35 -37.72 -37.34
CA ALA A 367 12.05 -37.53 -38.78
C ALA A 367 12.91 -38.43 -39.69
N GLY A 368 13.05 -39.71 -39.30
CA GLY A 368 13.82 -40.73 -40.00
C GLY A 368 12.99 -41.98 -40.30
N ALA A 369 11.73 -41.85 -40.70
CA ALA A 369 10.96 -42.97 -41.23
C ALA A 369 9.85 -42.45 -42.18
N SER A 370 9.91 -42.96 -43.40
CA SER A 370 8.97 -42.82 -44.53
C SER A 370 7.54 -42.40 -44.15
N VAL A 371 7.26 -41.09 -44.22
CA VAL A 371 5.90 -40.54 -44.30
C VAL A 371 5.60 -40.26 -45.78
N ASN A 372 4.45 -40.70 -46.26
CA ASN A 372 3.99 -40.46 -47.62
C ASN A 372 4.08 -38.96 -47.94
N SER A 373 4.80 -38.63 -49.02
CA SER A 373 5.14 -37.26 -49.43
C SER A 373 3.93 -36.33 -49.56
N GLU A 374 2.75 -36.87 -49.90
CA GLU A 374 1.51 -36.09 -50.06
C GLU A 374 0.88 -35.69 -48.71
N ASP A 375 0.99 -36.52 -47.67
CA ASP A 375 0.45 -36.21 -46.34
C ASP A 375 1.31 -35.16 -45.63
N ALA A 376 2.63 -35.21 -45.82
CA ALA A 376 3.55 -34.21 -45.29
C ALA A 376 3.35 -32.83 -45.94
N GLU A 377 3.15 -32.78 -47.26
CA GLU A 377 2.85 -31.54 -47.97
C GLU A 377 1.48 -30.94 -47.58
N ASN A 378 0.46 -31.78 -47.36
CA ASN A 378 -0.84 -31.32 -46.89
C ASN A 378 -0.78 -30.76 -45.46
N ILE A 379 -0.01 -31.38 -44.55
CA ILE A 379 0.20 -30.87 -43.19
C ILE A 379 0.98 -29.54 -43.21
N LEU A 380 1.99 -29.41 -44.06
CA LEU A 380 2.74 -28.16 -44.23
C LEU A 380 1.85 -27.03 -44.76
N ARG A 381 1.01 -27.29 -45.77
CA ARG A 381 0.05 -26.31 -46.28
C ARG A 381 -0.96 -25.87 -45.22
N GLN A 382 -1.49 -26.80 -44.42
CA GLN A 382 -2.40 -26.46 -43.33
C GLN A 382 -1.71 -25.60 -42.25
N LYS A 383 -0.45 -25.89 -41.94
CA LYS A 383 0.34 -25.07 -41.01
C LYS A 383 0.60 -23.67 -41.57
N ASP A 384 0.94 -23.54 -42.85
CA ASP A 384 1.15 -22.25 -43.50
C ASP A 384 -0.13 -21.42 -43.53
N GLU A 385 -1.28 -22.04 -43.82
CA GLU A 385 -2.59 -21.38 -43.78
C GLU A 385 -2.95 -20.91 -42.37
N ALA A 386 -2.73 -21.74 -41.34
CA ALA A 386 -2.95 -21.37 -39.95
C ALA A 386 -2.03 -20.22 -39.51
N LEU A 387 -0.77 -20.23 -39.95
CA LEU A 387 0.19 -19.18 -39.63
C LEU A 387 -0.17 -17.87 -40.34
N GLN A 388 -0.67 -17.94 -41.57
CA GLN A 388 -1.20 -16.79 -42.31
C GLN A 388 -2.44 -16.19 -41.61
N GLN A 389 -3.32 -17.03 -41.07
CA GLN A 389 -4.49 -16.59 -40.30
C GLN A 389 -4.06 -15.87 -39.01
N GLN A 390 -3.12 -16.43 -38.24
CA GLN A 390 -2.58 -15.77 -37.05
C GLN A 390 -1.89 -14.44 -37.38
N LEU A 391 -1.16 -14.37 -38.50
CA LEU A 391 -0.53 -13.13 -38.95
C LEU A 391 -1.57 -12.06 -39.28
N ASN A 392 -2.70 -12.43 -39.86
CA ASN A 392 -3.78 -11.49 -40.16
C ASN A 392 -4.51 -11.03 -38.89
N GLU A 393 -4.76 -11.94 -37.94
CA GLU A 393 -5.36 -11.61 -36.66
C GLU A 393 -4.47 -10.65 -35.84
N THR A 394 -3.16 -10.90 -35.81
CA THR A 394 -2.21 -10.02 -35.12
C THR A 394 -2.10 -8.63 -35.79
N LYS A 395 -2.24 -8.55 -37.12
CA LYS A 395 -2.33 -7.26 -37.83
C LYS A 395 -3.61 -6.50 -37.44
N LEU A 396 -4.74 -7.20 -37.35
CA LEU A 396 -6.01 -6.60 -36.93
C LEU A 396 -5.93 -6.07 -35.49
N LEU A 397 -5.38 -6.87 -34.56
CA LEU A 397 -5.20 -6.46 -33.17
C LEU A 397 -4.27 -5.25 -33.04
N LYS A 398 -3.19 -5.19 -33.82
CA LYS A 398 -2.30 -4.01 -33.86
C LYS A 398 -3.02 -2.76 -34.36
N GLN A 399 -3.91 -2.90 -35.33
CA GLN A 399 -4.71 -1.78 -35.82
C GLN A 399 -5.69 -1.28 -34.75
N GLN A 400 -6.41 -2.20 -34.08
CA GLN A 400 -7.30 -1.85 -32.97
C GLN A 400 -6.56 -1.19 -31.80
N LEU A 401 -5.34 -1.64 -31.50
CA LEU A 401 -4.52 -1.02 -30.45
C LEU A 401 -4.16 0.43 -30.82
N LYS A 402 -3.78 0.66 -32.08
CA LYS A 402 -3.46 1.99 -32.59
C LYS A 402 -4.66 2.94 -32.52
N GLU A 403 -5.85 2.47 -32.90
CA GLU A 403 -7.09 3.25 -32.79
C GLU A 403 -7.43 3.60 -31.33
N LYS A 404 -7.21 2.67 -30.39
CA LYS A 404 -7.37 2.94 -28.96
C LYS A 404 -6.36 3.96 -28.43
N ASP A 405 -5.10 3.89 -28.87
CA ASP A 405 -4.07 4.86 -28.48
C ASP A 405 -4.40 6.28 -28.99
N GLU A 406 -4.93 6.38 -30.22
CA GLU A 406 -5.40 7.65 -30.79
C GLU A 406 -6.60 8.21 -30.00
N LEU A 407 -7.55 7.37 -29.61
CA LEU A 407 -8.69 7.77 -28.77
C LEU A 407 -8.23 8.25 -27.38
N LEU A 408 -7.26 7.55 -26.78
CA LEU A 408 -6.73 7.89 -25.46
C LEU A 408 -5.94 9.22 -25.50
N GLN A 409 -5.23 9.48 -26.60
CA GLN A 409 -4.61 10.79 -26.84
C GLN A 409 -5.65 11.92 -26.97
N GLN A 410 -6.78 11.68 -27.64
CA GLN A 410 -7.86 12.66 -27.73
C GLN A 410 -8.44 12.98 -26.35
N GLN A 411 -8.74 11.95 -25.54
CA GLN A 411 -9.23 12.16 -24.17
C GLN A 411 -8.21 12.89 -23.28
N LEU A 412 -6.92 12.61 -23.45
CA LEU A 412 -5.87 13.32 -22.72
C LEU A 412 -5.79 14.80 -23.12
N ASN A 413 -6.03 15.13 -24.38
CA ASN A 413 -6.04 16.52 -24.83
C ASN A 413 -7.29 17.26 -24.33
N GLU A 414 -8.45 16.59 -24.31
CA GLU A 414 -9.69 17.14 -23.75
C GLU A 414 -9.57 17.43 -22.25
N THR A 415 -9.02 16.49 -21.48
CA THR A 415 -8.77 16.69 -20.04
C THR A 415 -7.79 17.83 -19.75
N LYS A 416 -6.75 18.01 -20.58
CA LYS A 416 -5.85 19.17 -20.49
C LYS A 416 -6.57 20.48 -20.75
N LEU A 417 -7.47 20.52 -21.73
CA LEU A 417 -8.27 21.71 -22.04
C LEU A 417 -9.20 22.05 -20.88
N LEU A 418 -9.88 21.07 -20.30
CA LEU A 418 -10.73 21.25 -19.13
C LEU A 418 -9.93 21.75 -17.91
N GLN A 419 -8.72 21.22 -17.69
CA GLN A 419 -7.85 21.68 -16.62
C GLN A 419 -7.42 23.15 -16.81
N GLN A 420 -7.16 23.56 -18.05
CA GLN A 420 -6.83 24.95 -18.35
C GLN A 420 -8.03 25.87 -18.05
N GLN A 421 -9.23 25.49 -18.48
CA GLN A 421 -10.45 26.26 -18.19
C GLN A 421 -10.71 26.37 -16.68
N LEU A 422 -10.48 25.30 -15.93
CA LEU A 422 -10.62 25.32 -14.47
C LEU A 422 -9.62 26.27 -13.81
N ASN A 423 -8.38 26.31 -14.31
CA ASN A 423 -7.36 27.25 -13.81
C ASN A 423 -7.72 28.71 -14.12
N GLU A 424 -8.29 28.99 -15.30
CA GLU A 424 -8.78 30.31 -15.67
C GLU A 424 -9.96 30.75 -14.77
N GLN A 425 -10.89 29.84 -14.48
CA GLN A 425 -11.98 30.09 -13.53
C GLN A 425 -11.46 30.36 -12.12
N ALA A 426 -10.47 29.58 -11.65
CA ALA A 426 -9.85 29.80 -10.35
C ALA A 426 -9.19 31.18 -10.25
N SER A 427 -8.48 31.62 -11.30
CA SER A 427 -7.90 32.97 -11.36
C SER A 427 -8.99 34.04 -11.27
N SER A 428 -10.09 33.88 -12.01
CA SER A 428 -11.21 34.84 -11.97
C SER A 428 -11.86 34.91 -10.58
N ILE A 429 -12.00 33.78 -9.89
CA ILE A 429 -12.51 33.75 -8.51
C ILE A 429 -11.58 34.52 -7.57
N THR A 430 -10.26 34.34 -7.69
CA THR A 430 -9.31 35.08 -6.82
C THR A 430 -9.36 36.59 -7.02
N GLU A 431 -9.56 37.06 -8.27
CA GLU A 431 -9.74 38.49 -8.56
C GLU A 431 -11.03 39.05 -7.95
N LEU A 432 -12.13 38.28 -8.00
CA LEU A 432 -13.39 38.65 -7.37
C LEU A 432 -13.29 38.72 -5.85
N GLU A 433 -12.60 37.76 -5.22
CA GLU A 433 -12.36 37.77 -3.78
C GLU A 433 -11.53 38.99 -3.34
N GLU A 434 -10.52 39.37 -4.12
CA GLU A 434 -9.74 40.58 -3.84
C GLU A 434 -10.59 41.86 -3.97
N SER A 435 -11.40 41.95 -5.02
CA SER A 435 -12.34 43.06 -5.22
C SER A 435 -13.34 43.18 -4.06
N LEU A 436 -13.89 42.04 -3.60
CA LEU A 436 -14.79 41.99 -2.45
C LEU A 436 -14.09 42.46 -1.15
N ARG A 437 -12.84 42.04 -0.95
CA ARG A 437 -12.02 42.47 0.20
C ARG A 437 -11.81 43.99 0.20
N GLN A 438 -11.46 44.57 -0.95
CA GLN A 438 -11.29 46.01 -1.11
C GLN A 438 -12.61 46.78 -0.87
N SER A 439 -13.75 46.24 -1.30
CA SER A 439 -15.07 46.81 -1.05
C SER A 439 -15.42 46.82 0.45
N ASN A 440 -15.19 45.71 1.15
CA ASN A 440 -15.43 45.59 2.60
C ASN A 440 -14.55 46.55 3.41
N GLU A 441 -13.30 46.77 2.97
CA GLU A 441 -12.41 47.75 3.58
C GLU A 441 -12.96 49.19 3.44
N LYS A 442 -13.48 49.55 2.25
CA LYS A 442 -14.12 50.86 2.03
C LYS A 442 -15.35 51.06 2.90
N ILE A 443 -16.21 50.04 3.02
CA ILE A 443 -17.38 50.07 3.92
C ILE A 443 -16.93 50.29 5.37
N SER A 444 -15.91 49.55 5.81
CA SER A 444 -15.36 49.69 7.17
C SER A 444 -14.77 51.07 7.44
N GLN A 445 -14.16 51.71 6.43
CA GLN A 445 -13.67 53.09 6.53
C GLN A 445 -14.83 54.10 6.60
N GLN A 446 -15.88 53.92 5.81
CA GLN A 446 -17.08 54.77 5.87
C GLN A 446 -17.77 54.69 7.23
N MET A 447 -17.89 53.48 7.81
CA MET A 447 -18.46 53.27 9.14
C MET A 447 -17.64 53.96 10.25
N ARG A 448 -16.30 53.94 10.15
CA ARG A 448 -15.44 54.67 11.10
C ARG A 448 -15.65 56.18 10.99
N ARG A 449 -15.77 56.71 9.76
CA ARG A 449 -15.99 58.13 9.52
C ARG A 449 -17.38 58.59 9.99
N SER A 450 -18.43 57.79 9.79
CA SER A 450 -19.77 58.12 10.27
C SER A 450 -19.85 58.14 11.79
N GLU A 451 -19.17 57.20 12.46
CA GLU A 451 -19.07 57.16 13.92
C GLU A 451 -18.29 58.37 14.48
N GLU A 452 -17.21 58.78 13.81
CA GLU A 452 -16.47 59.99 14.19
C GLU A 452 -17.32 61.26 14.04
N LEU A 453 -18.09 61.38 12.96
CA LEU A 453 -19.06 62.47 12.78
C LEU A 453 -20.15 62.47 13.85
N ARG A 454 -20.61 61.28 14.29
CA ARG A 454 -21.57 61.15 15.39
C ARG A 454 -20.98 61.68 16.70
N ARG A 455 -19.75 61.28 17.04
CA ARG A 455 -19.04 61.78 18.23
C ARG A 455 -18.85 63.30 18.21
N LEU A 456 -18.53 63.87 17.04
CA LEU A 456 -18.40 65.33 16.89
C LEU A 456 -19.74 66.05 17.08
N ARG A 457 -20.85 65.47 16.60
CA ARG A 457 -22.21 65.99 16.85
C ARG A 457 -22.56 65.95 18.34
N ASP A 458 -22.28 64.85 19.02
CA ASP A 458 -22.57 64.68 20.45
C ASP A 458 -21.74 65.64 21.32
N ASN A 459 -20.51 65.98 20.89
CA ASN A 459 -19.66 66.99 21.53
C ASN A 459 -20.00 68.45 21.17
N HIS A 460 -20.97 68.70 20.28
CA HIS A 460 -21.43 70.03 19.87
C HIS A 460 -22.88 70.33 20.29
N SER A 461 -23.38 69.67 21.35
CA SER A 461 -24.62 70.07 22.01
C SER A 461 -24.31 71.02 23.19
N PRO A 462 -24.36 72.36 23.01
CA PRO A 462 -24.39 73.27 24.14
C PRO A 462 -25.78 73.25 24.78
N ASP A 463 -25.78 73.29 26.11
CA ASP A 463 -26.91 73.59 26.98
C ASP A 463 -28.03 72.56 27.11
N ARG A 464 -27.97 71.80 28.22
CA ARG A 464 -29.08 71.75 29.18
C ARG A 464 -28.62 71.20 30.54
N GLU A 465 -28.11 72.10 31.36
CA GLU A 465 -28.26 72.01 32.82
C GLU A 465 -29.62 72.64 33.22
N ALA A 466 -30.18 72.08 34.30
CA ALA A 466 -31.26 72.56 35.17
C ALA A 466 -32.72 72.50 34.67
N ASP A 467 -33.47 71.49 35.12
CA ASP A 467 -34.39 71.60 36.28
C ASP A 467 -35.08 70.24 36.50
N SER A 468 -34.94 69.56 37.64
CA SER A 468 -35.54 69.84 38.96
C SER A 468 -36.98 69.29 39.12
N MET A 469 -37.13 68.53 40.22
CA MET A 469 -38.33 68.21 41.00
C MET A 469 -39.16 66.92 40.75
N MET A 470 -39.06 66.06 41.78
CA MET A 470 -40.14 65.48 42.61
C MET A 470 -40.75 64.12 42.20
N LEU A 471 -40.34 63.11 42.99
CA LEU A 471 -41.13 62.11 43.73
C LEU A 471 -42.37 61.48 43.06
N VAL A 472 -42.44 60.13 43.06
CA VAL A 472 -43.23 59.34 44.03
C VAL A 472 -42.99 57.84 43.81
N ASP A 473 -42.89 57.13 44.94
CA ASP A 473 -42.85 55.69 45.17
C ASP A 473 -43.78 54.82 44.30
N THR A 474 -43.36 53.60 43.98
CA THR A 474 -43.79 52.41 44.75
C THR A 474 -43.12 51.12 44.26
N SER A 475 -42.88 50.29 45.26
CA SER A 475 -42.34 48.93 45.29
C SER A 475 -43.26 47.90 44.62
N ILE A 476 -42.68 46.70 44.40
CA ILE A 476 -43.31 45.36 44.44
C ILE A 476 -43.46 44.62 43.09
N ASN A 477 -42.68 43.53 43.00
CA ASN A 477 -42.93 42.21 42.37
C ASN A 477 -42.70 41.95 40.87
N ASP A 478 -41.64 41.17 40.60
CA ASP A 478 -41.72 39.88 39.88
C ASP A 478 -42.74 38.93 40.57
N PRO A 479 -43.33 37.89 39.92
CA PRO A 479 -42.85 37.18 38.73
C PRO A 479 -43.96 36.71 37.74
N ASN A 480 -43.52 35.88 36.79
CA ASN A 480 -44.15 34.62 36.36
C ASN A 480 -44.84 34.54 34.98
N THR A 481 -44.24 33.67 34.16
CA THR A 481 -44.85 32.56 33.41
C THR A 481 -46.18 32.80 32.69
N SER A 482 -46.19 32.54 31.38
CA SER A 482 -46.81 31.35 30.74
C SER A 482 -47.08 31.64 29.26
N ASP A 483 -46.67 30.72 28.40
CA ASP A 483 -47.26 30.51 27.07
C ASP A 483 -48.79 30.29 27.20
N PRO A 484 -49.59 30.47 26.13
CA PRO A 484 -49.83 29.31 25.25
C PRO A 484 -50.02 29.63 23.76
N ASP A 485 -49.54 28.69 22.94
CA ASP A 485 -50.23 27.99 21.85
C ASP A 485 -51.32 28.67 20.98
N ASP A 486 -51.01 28.64 19.68
CA ASP A 486 -51.76 27.95 18.62
C ASP A 486 -52.81 28.69 17.76
N SER A 487 -52.73 28.36 16.46
CA SER A 487 -53.68 28.54 15.34
C SER A 487 -53.89 29.96 14.81
N GLY A 488 -53.94 30.27 13.51
CA GLY A 488 -53.89 29.49 12.26
C GLY A 488 -54.45 30.36 11.11
N ASN A 489 -54.06 30.05 9.86
CA ASN A 489 -54.60 30.53 8.55
C ASN A 489 -54.34 32.00 8.17
N GLY A 490 -54.00 32.38 6.92
CA GLY A 490 -53.90 31.69 5.63
C GLY A 490 -53.70 32.72 4.49
N ALA A 491 -53.58 32.21 3.24
CA ALA A 491 -53.41 32.86 1.91
C ALA A 491 -51.93 33.05 1.45
N SER A 492 -51.35 32.25 0.53
CA SER A 492 -51.61 32.03 -0.93
C SER A 492 -51.31 33.32 -1.73
N GLU A 493 -50.29 33.46 -2.60
CA GLU A 493 -49.77 32.76 -3.81
C GLU A 493 -48.46 33.49 -4.25
N PRO A 494 -47.76 33.17 -5.38
CA PRO A 494 -47.45 31.90 -6.03
C PRO A 494 -45.94 31.66 -6.21
N LEU A 495 -45.55 30.40 -6.47
CA LEU A 495 -44.19 29.97 -6.86
C LEU A 495 -43.92 30.24 -8.35
N PRO A 496 -42.67 30.53 -8.77
CA PRO A 496 -42.24 30.29 -10.13
C PRO A 496 -41.75 28.84 -10.32
N ALA A 497 -42.15 28.30 -11.47
CA ALA A 497 -41.80 27.07 -12.17
C ALA A 497 -40.68 26.15 -11.61
N SER A 498 -41.06 24.89 -11.42
CA SER A 498 -40.17 23.73 -11.27
C SER A 498 -39.40 23.45 -12.56
N ILE A 499 -38.07 23.39 -12.45
CA ILE A 499 -37.15 22.83 -13.45
C ILE A 499 -37.49 21.35 -13.64
N THR A 500 -37.65 20.92 -14.90
CA THR A 500 -37.98 19.53 -15.25
C THR A 500 -36.73 18.64 -15.19
N ALA A 501 -36.93 17.32 -15.04
CA ALA A 501 -35.85 16.34 -14.92
C ALA A 501 -34.91 16.27 -16.15
N GLU A 502 -35.29 16.86 -17.29
CA GLU A 502 -34.45 16.97 -18.48
C GLU A 502 -33.43 18.12 -18.40
N GLU A 503 -33.67 19.17 -17.62
CA GLU A 503 -32.71 20.27 -17.41
C GLU A 503 -31.61 19.91 -16.39
N CYS A 504 -31.86 18.96 -15.47
CA CYS A 504 -30.83 18.45 -14.55
C CYS A 504 -29.80 17.52 -15.23
N ALA A 505 -30.17 16.87 -16.35
CA ALA A 505 -29.28 15.96 -17.06
C ALA A 505 -28.24 16.69 -17.95
N ALA A 506 -28.51 17.94 -18.33
CA ALA A 506 -27.63 18.72 -19.20
C ALA A 506 -26.47 19.43 -18.47
N LEU A 507 -26.46 19.46 -17.13
CA LEU A 507 -25.46 20.19 -16.32
C LEU A 507 -24.41 19.30 -15.63
N GLY A 508 -24.43 17.98 -15.79
CA GLY A 508 -23.33 17.12 -15.34
C GLY A 508 -22.98 17.20 -13.85
N ILE A 509 -23.92 17.60 -12.98
CA ILE A 509 -23.69 17.71 -11.53
C ILE A 509 -24.03 16.37 -10.88
N ASN A 510 -23.02 15.54 -10.62
CA ASN A 510 -23.17 14.35 -9.77
C ASN A 510 -23.30 14.77 -8.30
N GLN A 511 -24.47 14.49 -7.72
CA GLN A 511 -24.81 14.78 -6.34
C GLN A 511 -24.03 13.89 -5.36
N HIS A 512 -23.26 14.51 -4.45
CA HIS A 512 -23.25 14.15 -3.02
C HIS A 512 -22.54 15.24 -2.21
N TRP A 513 -23.24 16.35 -1.98
CA TRP A 513 -22.96 17.27 -0.87
C TRP A 513 -24.28 17.52 -0.14
N HIS A 514 -24.47 16.85 1.00
CA HIS A 514 -25.39 17.32 2.02
C HIS A 514 -24.56 17.96 3.13
N LEU A 515 -24.47 19.28 3.09
CA LEU A 515 -24.25 20.10 4.28
C LEU A 515 -25.60 20.20 4.99
N ALA A 516 -25.66 19.72 6.23
CA ALA A 516 -26.72 20.08 7.17
C ALA A 516 -26.08 20.83 8.36
N PRO A 517 -26.83 21.76 8.97
CA PRO A 517 -26.29 22.94 9.63
C PRO A 517 -26.02 22.71 11.11
N GLY A 518 -25.11 23.50 11.66
CA GLY A 518 -24.87 23.57 13.09
C GLY A 518 -26.10 24.06 13.88
N ARG A 519 -26.33 23.43 15.02
CA ARG A 519 -26.95 24.05 16.19
C ARG A 519 -26.07 23.74 17.40
N LEU A 520 -25.38 24.77 17.87
CA LEU A 520 -24.93 24.92 19.24
C LEU A 520 -26.07 25.58 20.02
N SER A 521 -26.45 24.99 21.15
CA SER A 521 -27.14 25.69 22.23
C SER A 521 -26.78 25.01 23.55
N TYR A 522 -26.11 25.80 24.39
CA TYR A 522 -25.83 25.68 25.85
C TYR A 522 -25.45 24.34 26.46
#